data_AF-A0A0H4TC92-F1
#
_entry.id   AF-A0A0H4TC92-F1
#
_cell.length_a   1.000
_cell.length_b   1.000
_cell.length_c   1.000
_cell.angle_alpha   90.00
_cell.angle_beta   90.00
_cell.angle_gamma   90.00
#
_symmetry.space_group_name_H-M   'P 1'
#
loop_
_entity.id
_entity.type
_entity.pdbx_description
1 polymer ?
#
loop_
_entity_poly.entity_id
_entity_poly.type
_entity_poly.pdbx_seq_one_letter_code
_entity_poly.pdbx_strand_id
1 'polypeptide(L)' 'MIEVGEKTGNLDDNLDYLADFYKEEVSDNVANLSSVLEPALLLIMGGLVGFVAISIITPIYQITQAF' A
#
# COMPACT_ATOMS: atom_id res chain seq x y z
N MET A 1 21.42 -16.10 18.86
CA MET A 1 22.19 -16.40 17.64
C MET A 1 23.53 -15.69 17.63
N ILE A 2 23.60 -14.40 17.97
CA ILE A 2 24.85 -13.62 18.06
C ILE A 2 25.90 -14.28 18.98
N GLU A 3 25.54 -14.65 20.22
CA GLU A 3 26.46 -15.32 21.17
C GLU A 3 26.96 -16.70 20.69
N VAL A 4 26.17 -17.38 19.84
CA VAL A 4 26.50 -18.70 19.27
C VAL A 4 27.37 -18.54 18.02
N GLY A 5 27.11 -17.54 17.18
CA GLY A 5 27.94 -17.17 16.03
C GLY A 5 29.33 -16.69 16.45
N GLU A 6 29.41 -15.95 17.55
CA GLU A 6 30.68 -15.48 18.13
C GLU A 6 31.52 -16.64 18.70
N LYS A 7 30.89 -17.60 19.41
CA LYS A 7 31.57 -18.81 19.91
C LYS A 7 32.02 -19.78 18.83
N THR A 8 31.39 -19.75 17.65
CA THR A 8 31.71 -20.63 16.51
C THR A 8 32.59 -19.96 15.45
N GLY A 9 32.89 -18.66 15.60
CA GLY A 9 33.68 -17.89 14.64
C GLY A 9 32.94 -17.46 13.37
N ASN A 10 31.64 -17.72 13.27
CA ASN A 10 30.81 -17.43 12.09
C ASN A 10 29.90 -16.20 12.30
N LEU A 11 30.30 -15.26 13.15
CA LEU A 11 29.46 -14.11 13.48
C LEU A 11 29.20 -13.21 12.27
N ASP A 12 30.23 -13.01 11.44
CA ASP A 12 30.16 -12.16 10.23
C ASP A 12 29.12 -12.70 9.24
N ASP A 13 29.23 -13.98 8.87
CA ASP A 13 28.29 -14.66 7.97
C ASP A 13 26.84 -14.64 8.51
N ASN A 14 26.67 -14.75 9.83
CA ASN A 14 25.34 -14.68 10.45
C ASN A 14 24.75 -13.26 10.42
N LEU A 15 25.58 -12.22 10.52
CA LEU A 15 25.13 -10.83 10.43
C LEU A 15 24.75 -10.46 9.00
N ASP A 16 25.52 -10.92 8.01
CA ASP A 16 25.18 -10.75 6.59
C ASP A 16 23.87 -11.46 6.23
N TYR A 17 23.68 -12.71 6.70
CA TYR A 17 22.41 -13.42 6.52
C TYR A 17 21.22 -12.66 7.10
N LEU A 18 21.37 -12.09 8.31
CA LEU A 18 20.31 -11.29 8.93
C LEU A 18 20.05 -10.00 8.15
N ALA A 19 21.09 -9.35 7.64
CA ALA A 19 20.94 -8.14 6.84
C ALA A 19 20.15 -8.42 5.54
N ASP A 20 20.47 -9.51 4.85
CA ASP A 20 19.74 -9.93 3.65
C ASP A 20 18.30 -10.33 3.96
N PHE A 21 18.08 -11.07 5.05
CA PHE A 21 16.74 -11.46 5.51
C PHE A 21 15.85 -10.22 5.77
N TYR A 22 16.34 -9.25 6.53
CA TYR A 22 15.56 -8.03 6.82
C TYR A 22 15.37 -7.16 5.58
N LYS A 23 16.33 -7.16 4.65
CA LYS A 23 16.20 -6.43 3.39
C LYS A 23 15.10 -7.02 2.51
N GLU A 24 15.02 -8.34 2.43
CA GLU A 24 13.94 -9.05 1.73
C GLU A 24 12.59 -8.79 2.42
N GLU A 25 12.52 -8.91 3.75
CA GLU A 25 11.31 -8.64 4.51
C GLU A 25 10.80 -7.20 4.32
N VAL A 26 11.70 -6.21 4.32
CA VAL A 26 11.34 -4.80 4.04
C VAL A 26 10.88 -4.62 2.60
N SER A 27 11.55 -5.24 1.63
CA SER A 27 11.16 -5.18 0.22
C SER A 27 9.76 -5.73 0.00
N ASP A 28 9.45 -6.88 0.59
CA ASP A 28 8.15 -7.54 0.51
C ASP A 28 7.07 -6.70 1.18
N ASN A 29 7.36 -6.13 2.34
CA ASN A 29 6.43 -5.24 3.04
C ASN A 29 6.12 -3.98 2.21
N VAL A 30 7.12 -3.39 1.55
CA VAL A 30 6.92 -2.22 0.67
C VAL A 30 6.12 -2.60 -0.58
N ALA A 31 6.39 -3.76 -1.17
CA ALA A 31 5.63 -4.26 -2.32
C ALA A 31 4.15 -4.52 -1.97
N ASN A 32 3.91 -5.15 -0.82
CA ASN A 32 2.55 -5.40 -0.30
C ASN A 32 1.82 -4.10 0.03
N LEU A 33 2.51 -3.11 0.60
CA LEU A 33 1.90 -1.81 0.87
C LEU A 33 1.49 -1.12 -0.44
N SER A 34 2.34 -1.19 -1.45
CA SER A 34 2.09 -0.62 -2.77
C SER A 34 0.90 -1.30 -3.49
N SER A 35 0.76 -2.62 -3.37
CA SER A 35 -0.33 -3.38 -4.01
C SER A 35 -1.72 -3.08 -3.42
N VAL A 36 -1.79 -2.64 -2.15
CA VAL A 36 -3.04 -2.21 -1.50
C VAL A 36 -3.33 -0.72 -1.76
N LEU A 37 -2.29 0.10 -1.91
CA LEU A 37 -2.44 1.53 -2.19
C LEU A 37 -3.15 1.79 -3.52
N GLU A 38 -2.83 1.04 -4.57
CA GLU A 38 -3.46 1.20 -5.89
C GLU A 38 -5.00 1.04 -5.87
N PRO A 39 -5.58 -0.09 -5.38
CA PRO A 39 -7.03 -0.24 -5.33
C PRO A 39 -7.69 0.77 -4.38
N ALA A 40 -7.03 1.16 -3.29
CA ALA A 40 -7.55 2.20 -2.40
C ALA A 40 -7.69 3.56 -3.11
N LEU A 41 -6.68 3.96 -3.89
CA LEU A 41 -6.71 5.18 -4.69
C LEU A 41 -7.82 5.14 -5.74
N LEU A 42 -8.02 4.00 -6.41
CA LEU A 42 -9.11 3.83 -7.38
C LEU A 42 -10.50 3.96 -6.74
N LEU A 43 -10.71 3.39 -5.54
CA LEU A 43 -11.96 3.54 -4.80
C LEU A 43 -12.23 5.00 -4.41
N ILE A 44 -11.20 5.70 -3.92
CA ILE A 44 -11.31 7.13 -3.58
C ILE A 44 -11.64 7.96 -4.83
N MET A 45 -10.93 7.72 -5.93
CA MET A 45 -11.13 8.43 -7.20
C MET A 45 -12.53 8.19 -7.75
N GLY A 46 -12.99 6.93 -7.74
CA GLY A 46 -14.35 6.58 -8.15
C GLY A 46 -15.41 7.23 -7.28
N GLY A 47 -15.20 7.27 -5.96
CA GLY A 47 -16.08 7.97 -5.02
C GLY A 47 -16.17 9.47 -5.29
N LEU A 48 -15.03 10.14 -5.49
CA LEU A 48 -14.98 11.57 -5.81
C LEU A 48 -15.68 11.88 -7.13
N VAL A 49 -15.39 11.12 -8.18
CA VAL A 49 -16.03 11.30 -9.50
C VAL A 49 -17.54 11.05 -9.40
N GLY A 50 -17.97 9.99 -8.71
CA GLY A 50 -19.38 9.69 -8.48
C GLY A 50 -20.10 10.80 -7.72
N PHE A 51 -19.46 11.35 -6.67
CA PHE A 51 -20.00 12.48 -5.91
C PHE A 51 -20.20 13.73 -6.77
N VAL A 52 -19.22 14.07 -7.61
CA VAL A 52 -19.32 15.20 -8.55
C VAL A 52 -20.42 14.94 -9.57
N ALA A 53 -20.51 13.73 -10.12
CA ALA A 53 -21.55 13.36 -11.08
C ALA A 53 -22.95 13.54 -10.49
N ILE A 54 -23.20 13.07 -9.26
CA ILE A 54 -24.48 13.24 -8.58
C ILE A 54 -24.77 14.73 -8.34
N SER A 55 -23.76 15.51 -7.93
CA SER A 55 -23.89 16.95 -7.69
C SER A 55 -24.29 17.74 -8.94
N ILE A 56 -23.91 17.27 -10.14
CA ILE A 56 -24.26 17.88 -11.43
C ILE A 56 -25.59 17.33 -11.96
N ILE A 57 -25.81 16.02 -11.87
CA ILE A 57 -27.00 15.35 -12.43
C ILE A 57 -28.27 15.73 -11.66
N THR A 58 -28.20 15.84 -10.33
CA THR A 58 -29.36 16.18 -9.48
C THR A 58 -30.02 17.50 -9.89
N PRO A 59 -29.31 18.65 -10.01
CA PRO A 59 -29.93 19.90 -10.43
C PRO A 59 -30.44 19.85 -11.87
N ILE A 60 -29.77 19.10 -12.78
CA ILE A 60 -30.27 18.92 -14.16
C ILE A 60 -31.65 18.26 -14.14
N TYR A 61 -31.83 17.19 -13.34
CA TYR A 61 -33.14 16.54 -13.21
C TYR A 61 -34.18 17.45 -12.57
N GLN A 62 -33.82 18.24 -11.56
CA GLN A 62 -34.74 19.20 -10.94
C GLN A 62 -35.22 20.26 -11.94
N ILE A 63 -34.32 20.78 -12.77
CA ILE A 63 -34.68 21.75 -13.82
C ILE A 63 -35.56 21.06 -14.88
N THR A 64 -35.24 19.83 -15.27
CA THR A 64 -35.99 19.12 -16.32
C THR A 64 -37.39 18.68 -15.87
N GLN A 65 -37.59 18.32 -14.59
CA GLN A 65 -38.91 18.03 -14.02
C GLN A 65 -39.75 19.27 -13.72
N ALA A 66 -39.14 20.46 -13.66
CA ALA A 66 -39.84 21.71 -13.40
C ALA A 66 -40.52 22.30 -14.66
N PHE A 67 -40.33 21.69 -15.84
CA PHE A 67 -41.03 21.97 -17.09
C PHE A 67 -42.01 20.85 -17.41
#